data_AF-A0AA85FCP2-F1
#
_entry.id   AF-A0AA85FCP2-F1
#
_cell.length_a   1.000
_cell.length_b   1.000
_cell.length_c   1.000
_cell.angle_alpha   90.00
_cell.angle_beta   90.00
_cell.angle_gamma   90.00
#
_symmetry.space_group_name_H-M   'P 1'
#
loop_
_entity.id
_entity.type
_entity.pdbx_description
1 polymer ?
#
loop_
_entity_poly.entity_id
_entity_poly.type
_entity_poly.pdbx_seq_one_letter_code
_entity_poly.pdbx_strand_id
1 'polypeptide(L)'
;MKSAQHHSEYLQKQRQLQQIGDLVCGQNMALIIGQQNYQVAGLNAIQAWYKQSENYDYNEDNQENKGYFTQMIWKKTKKVGFGFTKSDVGNTIFVVGHYLPAGNKITEYQENVLSRIERDHEMSNEDNCSNSSDKIPKQHRNSCSNSQCVII
;
A
#
# COMPACT_ATOMS: atom_id res chain seq x y z
N MET A 1 12.10 4.92 9.55
CA MET A 1 12.68 6.16 8.98
C MET A 1 11.88 7.33 9.52
N LYS A 2 12.52 8.32 10.16
CA LYS A 2 11.80 9.48 10.75
C LYS A 2 11.08 10.33 9.70
N SER A 3 11.58 10.34 8.46
CA SER A 3 10.97 11.04 7.32
C SER A 3 9.50 10.68 7.07
N ALA A 4 9.10 9.43 7.31
CA ALA A 4 7.71 9.00 7.09
C ALA A 4 6.76 9.67 8.10
N GLN A 5 7.22 9.89 9.34
CA GLN A 5 6.44 10.59 10.36
C GLN A 5 6.29 12.07 10.03
N HIS A 6 7.38 12.75 9.64
CA HIS A 6 7.28 14.15 9.20
C HIS A 6 6.37 14.31 7.97
N HIS A 7 6.37 13.32 7.07
CA HIS A 7 5.49 13.32 5.92
C HIS A 7 4.02 13.15 6.34
N SER A 8 3.69 12.22 7.24
CA SER A 8 2.30 12.08 7.71
C SER A 8 1.80 13.34 8.45
N GLU A 9 2.66 14.04 9.18
CA GLU A 9 2.37 15.35 9.79
C GLU A 9 2.15 16.44 8.73
N TYR A 10 2.92 16.43 7.64
CA TYR A 10 2.69 17.32 6.51
C TYR A 10 1.32 17.06 5.86
N LEU A 11 0.97 15.80 5.61
CA LEU A 11 -0.34 15.44 5.03
C LEU A 11 -1.50 15.89 5.94
N GLN A 12 -1.34 15.77 7.26
CA GLN A 12 -2.31 16.27 8.23
C GLN A 12 -2.53 17.78 8.09
N LYS A 13 -1.46 18.57 7.96
CA LYS A 13 -1.54 20.02 7.75
C LYS A 13 -2.21 20.39 6.42
N GLN A 14 -1.89 19.66 5.35
CA GLN A 14 -2.48 19.89 4.02
C GLN A 14 -3.91 19.33 3.90
N ARG A 15 -4.32 18.44 4.80
CA ARG A 15 -5.60 17.72 4.78
C ARG A 15 -5.86 16.92 3.51
N GLN A 16 -4.80 16.52 2.80
CA GLN A 16 -4.89 15.76 1.56
C GLN A 16 -3.68 14.85 1.40
N LEU A 17 -3.84 13.76 0.64
CA LEU A 17 -2.72 12.92 0.23
C LEU A 17 -1.93 13.65 -0.86
N GLN A 18 -0.63 13.82 -0.66
CA GLN A 18 0.25 14.49 -1.59
C GLN A 18 1.62 13.84 -1.58
N GLN A 19 2.11 13.45 -2.75
CA GLN A 19 3.45 12.89 -2.90
C GLN A 19 4.52 13.97 -2.71
N ILE A 20 5.67 13.58 -2.17
CA ILE A 20 6.88 14.43 -2.16
C ILE A 20 7.75 14.01 -3.35
N GLY A 21 7.99 14.94 -4.29
CA GLY A 21 8.70 14.66 -5.55
C GLY A 21 10.22 14.47 -5.41
N ASP A 22 10.88 15.22 -4.54
CA ASP A 22 12.34 15.21 -4.37
C ASP A 22 12.85 14.17 -3.37
N LEU A 23 12.06 13.14 -3.12
CA LEU A 23 12.36 12.15 -2.09
C LEU A 23 13.24 11.03 -2.67
N VAL A 24 14.41 10.79 -2.07
CA VAL A 24 15.33 9.71 -2.46
C VAL A 24 14.76 8.30 -2.16
N CYS A 25 13.68 8.22 -1.39
CA CYS A 25 13.02 6.96 -1.02
C CYS A 25 11.65 6.84 -1.69
N GLY A 26 11.21 5.61 -1.91
CA GLY A 26 9.87 5.32 -2.41
C GLY A 26 8.81 5.63 -1.35
N GLN A 27 7.55 5.80 -1.77
CA GLN A 27 6.47 6.23 -0.88
C GLN A 27 5.17 5.47 -1.14
N ASN A 28 4.54 5.01 -0.06
CA ASN A 28 3.15 4.58 -0.02
C ASN A 28 2.39 5.48 0.94
N MET A 29 1.15 5.84 0.62
CA MET A 29 0.32 6.71 1.47
C MET A 29 -1.10 6.18 1.55
N ALA A 30 -1.76 6.42 2.68
CA ALA A 30 -3.17 6.12 2.87
C ALA A 30 -3.83 7.12 3.81
N LEU A 31 -5.12 7.39 3.58
CA LEU A 31 -6.01 8.07 4.51
C LEU A 31 -7.02 7.05 5.06
N ILE A 32 -7.04 6.87 6.37
CA ILE A 32 -7.93 5.95 7.07
C ILE A 32 -8.97 6.74 7.83
N ILE A 33 -10.20 6.83 7.30
CA ILE A 33 -11.36 7.50 7.90
C ILE A 33 -12.10 6.50 8.80
N GLY A 34 -12.73 6.99 9.87
CA GLY A 34 -13.48 6.19 10.84
C GLY A 34 -12.60 5.41 11.82
N GLN A 35 -11.32 5.78 11.97
CA GLN A 35 -10.35 5.07 12.79
C GLN A 35 -9.58 6.00 13.72
N GLN A 36 -9.33 5.54 14.96
CA GLN A 36 -8.52 6.25 15.96
C GLN A 36 -7.34 5.41 16.48
N ASN A 37 -7.31 4.11 16.20
CA ASN A 37 -6.24 3.21 16.57
C ASN A 37 -5.19 3.13 15.45
N TYR A 38 -3.93 3.47 15.77
CA TYR A 38 -2.83 3.46 14.81
C TYR A 38 -2.50 2.07 14.26
N GLN A 39 -2.61 1.02 15.07
CA GLN A 39 -2.34 -0.35 14.64
C GLN A 39 -3.35 -0.81 13.60
N VAL A 40 -4.65 -0.56 13.84
CA VAL A 40 -5.70 -0.90 12.87
C VAL A 40 -5.57 -0.07 11.61
N ALA A 41 -5.27 1.23 11.72
CA ALA A 41 -5.01 2.07 10.55
C ALA A 41 -3.82 1.57 9.71
N GLY A 42 -2.74 1.14 10.36
CA GLY A 42 -1.59 0.55 9.67
C GLY A 42 -1.92 -0.75 8.96
N LEU A 43 -2.65 -1.66 9.61
CA LEU A 43 -3.10 -2.91 8.98
C LEU A 43 -3.97 -2.64 7.76
N ASN A 44 -4.94 -1.73 7.88
CA ASN A 44 -5.84 -1.36 6.79
C ASN A 44 -5.07 -0.75 5.61
N ALA A 45 -4.09 0.12 5.87
CA ALA A 45 -3.25 0.71 4.83
C ALA A 45 -2.43 -0.36 4.09
N ILE A 46 -1.74 -1.24 4.83
CA ILE A 46 -0.93 -2.32 4.27
C ILE A 46 -1.77 -3.29 3.44
N GLN A 47 -2.94 -3.68 3.93
CA GLN A 47 -3.87 -4.55 3.21
C GLN A 47 -4.36 -3.88 1.92
N ALA A 48 -4.74 -2.60 1.97
CA ALA A 48 -5.21 -1.87 0.80
C ALA A 48 -4.12 -1.74 -0.28
N TRP A 49 -2.88 -1.44 0.11
CA TRP A 49 -1.75 -1.41 -0.81
C TRP A 49 -1.47 -2.79 -1.41
N TYR A 50 -1.45 -3.85 -0.58
CA TYR A 50 -1.16 -5.20 -1.05
C TYR A 50 -2.26 -5.75 -1.96
N LYS A 51 -3.53 -5.40 -1.74
CA LYS A 51 -4.69 -5.84 -2.56
C LYS A 51 -4.56 -5.50 -4.04
N GLN A 52 -3.69 -4.55 -4.41
CA GLN A 52 -3.37 -4.32 -5.84
C GLN A 52 -2.74 -5.56 -6.51
N SER A 53 -2.17 -6.50 -5.75
CA SER A 53 -1.65 -7.79 -6.23
C SER A 53 -2.70 -8.62 -6.98
N GLU A 54 -3.98 -8.54 -6.57
CA GLU A 54 -5.08 -9.28 -7.19
C GLU A 54 -5.25 -8.96 -8.68
N ASN A 55 -4.78 -7.78 -9.09
CA ASN A 55 -4.86 -7.33 -10.47
C ASN A 55 -3.46 -7.20 -11.11
N TYR A 56 -2.39 -7.62 -10.43
CA TYR A 56 -1.02 -7.49 -10.93
C TYR A 56 -0.71 -8.60 -11.93
N ASP A 57 -0.26 -8.21 -13.14
CA ASP A 57 0.23 -9.15 -14.14
C ASP A 57 1.76 -9.08 -14.14
N TYR A 58 2.40 -10.21 -13.87
CA TYR A 58 3.86 -10.32 -13.79
C TYR A 58 4.51 -10.36 -15.18
N ASN A 59 3.72 -10.51 -16.25
CA ASN A 59 4.21 -10.60 -17.63
C ASN A 59 4.10 -9.26 -18.40
N GLU A 60 3.45 -8.24 -17.83
CA GLU A 60 3.34 -6.92 -18.44
C GLU A 60 4.48 -6.00 -17.99
N ASP A 61 5.16 -5.35 -18.94
CA ASP A 61 6.22 -4.37 -18.64
C ASP A 61 5.66 -2.98 -18.23
N ASN A 62 4.36 -2.72 -18.42
CA ASN A 62 3.74 -1.45 -18.05
C ASN A 62 2.91 -1.55 -16.77
N GLN A 63 3.44 -0.99 -15.68
CA GLN A 63 2.83 -1.04 -14.35
C GLN A 63 2.34 0.34 -13.85
N GLU A 64 1.96 1.24 -14.76
CA GLU A 64 1.51 2.63 -14.50
C GLU A 64 0.43 2.79 -13.41
N ASN A 65 -0.30 1.73 -13.05
CA ASN A 65 -1.43 1.80 -12.10
C ASN A 65 -1.29 0.92 -10.83
N LYS A 66 -0.13 0.31 -10.56
CA LYS A 66 0.03 -0.69 -9.46
C LYS A 66 1.26 -0.46 -8.57
N GLY A 67 1.63 0.81 -8.36
CA GLY A 67 2.87 1.18 -7.66
C GLY A 67 2.90 0.86 -6.15
N TYR A 68 1.76 0.88 -5.45
CA TYR A 68 1.78 0.66 -3.99
C TYR A 68 2.16 -0.79 -3.65
N PHE A 69 1.56 -1.77 -4.32
CA PHE A 69 1.90 -3.18 -4.13
C PHE A 69 3.35 -3.48 -4.50
N THR A 70 3.81 -3.08 -5.69
CA THR A 70 5.16 -3.38 -6.15
C THR A 70 6.22 -2.74 -5.27
N GLN A 71 5.95 -1.56 -4.71
CA GLN A 71 6.84 -0.93 -3.74
C GLN A 71 6.98 -1.77 -2.46
N MET A 72 5.90 -2.41 -2.00
CA MET A 72 5.93 -3.24 -0.79
C MET A 72 6.82 -4.48 -0.95
N ILE A 73 6.78 -5.12 -2.11
CA ILE A 73 7.48 -6.38 -2.37
C ILE A 73 8.81 -6.20 -3.13
N TRP A 74 9.25 -4.96 -3.31
CA TRP A 74 10.43 -4.64 -4.11
C TRP A 74 11.72 -5.25 -3.53
N LYS A 75 12.27 -6.28 -4.19
CA LYS A 75 13.45 -7.06 -3.72
C LYS A 75 14.65 -6.22 -3.30
N LYS A 76 14.98 -5.15 -4.05
CA LYS A 76 16.13 -4.29 -3.75
C LYS A 76 15.89 -3.33 -2.58
N THR A 77 14.65 -3.08 -2.16
CA THR A 77 14.36 -2.26 -0.97
C THR A 77 14.90 -2.97 0.27
N LYS A 78 15.67 -2.26 1.11
CA LYS A 78 16.33 -2.84 2.30
C LYS A 78 15.86 -2.25 3.62
N LYS A 79 15.24 -1.07 3.59
CA LYS A 79 14.76 -0.36 4.77
C LYS A 79 13.37 0.18 4.49
N VAL A 80 12.50 0.05 5.48
CA VAL A 80 11.18 0.66 5.47
C VAL A 80 10.98 1.47 6.74
N GLY A 81 10.20 2.54 6.66
CA GLY A 81 9.77 3.32 7.80
C GLY A 81 8.35 3.77 7.65
N PHE A 82 7.57 3.66 8.72
CA PHE A 82 6.18 4.10 8.74
C PHE A 82 6.00 5.34 9.61
N GLY A 83 5.04 6.18 9.24
CA GLY A 83 4.60 7.35 9.98
C GLY A 83 3.09 7.42 10.03
N PHE A 84 2.56 7.89 11.16
CA PHE A 84 1.13 7.93 11.44
C PHE A 84 0.78 9.26 12.10
N THR A 85 -0.21 9.96 11.56
CA THR A 85 -0.69 11.22 12.17
C THR A 85 -2.20 11.25 12.16
N LYS A 86 -2.80 11.56 13.31
CA LYS A 86 -4.24 11.77 13.42
C LYS A 86 -4.59 13.13 12.85
N SER A 87 -5.66 13.21 12.06
CA SER A 87 -6.28 14.47 11.69
C SER A 87 -6.78 15.19 12.95
N ASP A 88 -6.68 16.52 12.96
CA ASP A 88 -7.31 17.36 13.99
C ASP A 88 -8.84 17.45 13.79
N VAL A 89 -9.34 16.92 12.68
CA VAL A 89 -10.76 16.91 12.30
C VAL A 89 -11.20 15.49 11.99
N GLY A 90 -12.23 15.02 12.72
CA GLY A 90 -12.82 13.70 12.53
C GLY A 90 -11.91 12.55 12.98
N ASN A 91 -12.42 11.32 12.79
CA ASN A 91 -11.70 10.09 13.15
C ASN A 91 -10.85 9.62 11.97
N THR A 92 -9.80 10.37 11.64
CA THR A 92 -8.99 10.11 10.44
C THR A 92 -7.52 9.99 10.78
N ILE A 93 -6.83 9.02 10.18
CA ILE A 93 -5.38 8.82 10.33
C ILE A 93 -4.72 8.84 8.95
N PHE A 94 -3.69 9.65 8.80
CA PHE A 94 -2.76 9.62 7.68
C PHE A 94 -1.67 8.58 7.95
N VAL A 95 -1.47 7.66 7.01
CA VAL A 95 -0.45 6.61 7.08
C VAL A 95 0.51 6.80 5.92
N VAL A 96 1.81 6.78 6.20
CA VAL A 96 2.88 6.90 5.21
C VAL A 96 3.89 5.79 5.41
N GLY A 97 4.31 5.14 4.32
CA GLY A 97 5.43 4.20 4.27
C GLY A 97 6.52 4.74 3.35
N HIS A 98 7.76 4.84 3.85
CA HIS A 98 8.94 5.19 3.04
C HIS A 98 9.87 3.99 2.87
N TYR A 99 10.44 3.84 1.67
CA TYR A 99 11.18 2.64 1.25
C TYR A 99 12.55 3.01 0.67
N LEU A 100 13.63 2.43 1.20
CA LEU A 100 14.99 2.74 0.77
C LEU A 100 15.81 1.46 0.50
N PRO A 101 16.49 1.34 -0.66
CA PRO A 101 16.34 2.16 -1.87
C PRO A 101 14.89 2.24 -2.38
N ALA A 102 14.56 3.30 -3.13
CA ALA A 102 13.25 3.44 -3.75
C ALA A 102 12.97 2.29 -4.73
N GLY A 103 11.73 1.81 -4.73
CA GLY A 103 11.26 0.83 -5.69
C GLY A 103 10.67 1.47 -6.95
N ASN A 104 9.90 0.69 -7.70
CA ASN A 104 9.11 1.14 -8.86
C ASN A 104 9.91 1.86 -9.95
N LYS A 105 11.19 1.54 -10.07
CA LYS A 105 11.99 2.02 -11.19
C LYS A 105 11.57 1.27 -12.45
N ILE A 106 11.17 2.03 -13.47
CA ILE A 106 10.60 1.53 -14.73
C ILE A 106 11.42 0.37 -15.33
N THR A 107 12.75 0.47 -15.30
CA THR A 107 13.65 -0.52 -15.93
C THR A 107 13.99 -1.72 -15.05
N GLU A 108 13.47 -1.81 -13.83
CA GLU A 108 13.93 -2.79 -12.83
C GLU A 108 12.80 -3.73 -12.31
N TYR A 109 11.61 -3.73 -12.90
CA TYR A 109 10.46 -4.49 -12.37
C TYR A 109 10.69 -6.01 -12.36
N GLN A 110 11.15 -6.60 -13.47
CA GLN A 110 11.32 -8.06 -13.60
C GLN A 110 12.30 -8.64 -12.55
N GLU A 111 13.32 -7.88 -12.15
CA GLU A 111 14.29 -8.30 -11.14
C GLU A 111 13.78 -8.17 -9.70
N ASN A 112 12.77 -7.33 -9.48
CA ASN A 112 12.35 -6.87 -8.16
C ASN A 112 10.96 -7.30 -7.73
N VAL A 113 10.08 -7.61 -8.67
CA VAL A 113 8.70 -8.01 -8.42
C VAL A 113 8.55 -9.47 -8.83
N LEU A 114 8.86 -10.36 -7.90
CA LEU A 114 8.87 -11.80 -8.15
C LEU A 114 7.48 -12.37 -7.96
N SER A 115 7.05 -13.23 -8.90
CA SER A 115 5.84 -14.02 -8.72
C SER A 115 5.99 -14.98 -7.54
N ARG A 116 4.86 -15.39 -6.96
CA ARG A 116 4.85 -16.42 -5.94
C ARG A 116 5.39 -17.71 -6.57
N ILE A 117 6.37 -18.34 -5.93
CA ILE A 117 6.79 -19.69 -6.30
C ILE A 117 5.62 -20.62 -5.97
N GLU A 118 4.97 -21.15 -6.99
CA GLU A 118 4.14 -22.35 -6.85
C GLU A 118 5.10 -23.48 -6.50
N ARG A 119 5.21 -23.81 -5.21
CA ARG A 119 5.87 -25.05 -4.82
C ARG A 119 4.85 -26.14 -5.05
N ASP A 120 5.17 -27.10 -5.92
CA ASP A 120 4.48 -28.38 -6.05
C ASP A 120 4.59 -29.12 -4.71
N HIS A 121 3.80 -28.72 -3.74
CA HIS A 121 3.63 -29.43 -2.50
C HIS A 121 2.24 -30.05 -2.58
N GLU A 122 2.18 -31.36 -2.84
CA GLU A 122 1.03 -32.16 -2.43
C GLU A 122 0.79 -31.83 -0.95
N MET A 123 -0.32 -31.17 -0.68
CA MET A 123 -0.77 -30.91 0.67
C MET A 123 -2.25 -31.25 0.72
N SER A 124 -2.52 -32.28 1.51
CA SER A 124 -3.83 -32.78 1.89
C SER A 124 -4.79 -31.65 2.26
N ASN A 125 -6.02 -31.79 1.79
CA ASN A 125 -7.18 -30.98 2.12
C ASN A 125 -7.24 -30.60 3.60
N GLU A 126 -7.34 -29.29 3.88
CA GLU A 126 -8.37 -28.66 4.72
C GLU A 126 -8.02 -27.18 4.92
N ASP A 127 -8.80 -26.30 4.29
CA ASP A 127 -9.32 -25.02 4.83
C ASP A 127 -9.81 -24.13 3.67
N ASN A 128 -11.09 -24.25 3.40
CA ASN A 128 -11.83 -23.51 2.37
C ASN A 128 -12.35 -22.18 2.96
N CYS A 129 -11.98 -21.05 2.38
CA CYS A 129 -12.73 -19.80 2.52
C CYS A 129 -12.98 -19.24 1.12
N SER A 130 -14.16 -19.58 0.62
CA SER A 130 -14.65 -19.38 -0.74
C SER A 130 -14.57 -17.93 -1.24
N ASN A 131 -14.16 -17.86 -2.50
CA ASN A 131 -14.53 -16.92 -3.56
C ASN A 131 -15.66 -15.93 -3.26
N SER A 132 -15.38 -14.65 -3.48
CA SER A 132 -16.36 -13.74 -4.06
C SER A 132 -15.67 -12.84 -5.09
N SER A 133 -16.12 -12.98 -6.33
CA SER A 133 -15.63 -12.25 -7.50
C SER A 133 -16.62 -11.16 -7.86
N ASP A 134 -16.47 -9.98 -7.27
CA ASP A 134 -17.14 -8.77 -7.76
C ASP A 134 -16.09 -7.87 -8.42
N LYS A 135 -16.14 -7.83 -9.76
CA LYS A 135 -15.30 -6.93 -10.57
C LYS A 135 -15.84 -5.50 -10.43
N ILE A 136 -15.10 -4.64 -9.72
CA ILE A 136 -15.40 -3.20 -9.65
C ILE A 136 -14.39 -2.42 -10.52
N PRO A 137 -14.83 -1.49 -11.40
CA PRO A 137 -13.95 -0.73 -12.29
C PRO A 137 -13.04 0.27 -11.57
N LYS A 138 -11.94 0.61 -12.26
CA LYS A 138 -10.83 1.47 -11.84
C LYS A 138 -11.25 2.95 -11.70
N GLN A 139 -11.02 3.54 -10.52
CA GLN A 139 -10.46 4.89 -10.21
C GLN A 139 -10.12 4.89 -8.70
N HIS A 140 -9.36 5.87 -8.17
CA HIS A 140 -8.96 6.02 -6.75
C HIS A 140 -9.68 5.07 -5.79
N ARG A 141 -9.00 4.00 -5.34
CA ARG A 141 -9.68 2.88 -4.67
C ARG A 141 -9.99 3.25 -3.22
N ASN A 142 -11.06 4.01 -3.06
CA ASN A 142 -11.71 4.21 -1.77
C ASN A 142 -12.40 2.90 -1.40
N SER A 143 -11.90 2.21 -0.37
CA SER A 143 -12.59 1.06 0.21
C SER A 143 -13.30 1.51 1.47
N CYS A 144 -14.63 1.57 1.44
CA CYS A 144 -15.44 1.99 2.58
C CYS A 144 -16.37 0.88 3.08
N SER A 145 -16.40 0.65 4.39
CA SER A 145 -17.39 -0.21 5.05
C SER A 145 -17.69 0.32 6.47
N ASN A 146 -18.97 0.30 6.87
CA ASN A 146 -19.42 0.67 8.23
C ASN A 146 -18.75 1.94 8.79
N SER A 147 -18.82 3.04 8.03
CA SER A 147 -18.23 4.36 8.36
C SER A 147 -16.70 4.41 8.44
N GLN A 148 -16.00 3.34 8.07
CA GLN A 148 -14.56 3.34 7.84
C GLN A 148 -14.27 3.43 6.34
N CYS A 149 -13.29 4.25 5.96
CA CYS A 149 -12.82 4.31 4.57
C CYS A 149 -11.30 4.28 4.52
N VAL A 150 -10.75 3.59 3.52
CA VAL A 150 -9.33 3.58 3.19
C VAL A 150 -9.17 4.20 1.81
N ILE A 151 -8.42 5.29 1.73
CA ILE A 151 -8.10 5.99 0.47
C ILE A 151 -6.60 5.86 0.24
N ILE A 152 -6.19 5.41 -0.94
CA ILE A 152 -4.79 5.27 -1.37
C ILE A 152 -4.59 5.95 -2.72
#